data_AF-A0A7Y4Y3Z1-F1
#
_entry.id   AF-A0A7Y4Y3Z1-F1
#
_cell.length_a   1.000
_cell.length_b   1.000
_cell.length_c   1.000
_cell.angle_alpha   90.00
_cell.angle_beta   90.00
_cell.angle_gamma   90.00
#
_symmetry.space_group_name_H-M   'P 1'
#
loop_
_entity.id
_entity.type
_entity.pdbx_description
1 polymer ?
#
loop_
_entity_poly.entity_id
_entity_poly.type
_entity_poly.pdbx_seq_one_letter_code
_entity_poly.pdbx_strand_id
1 'polypeptide(L)'
;MKTEQDAFSERLRAALRQAGTSESPAELVKLLARFGGEPVSQQAIPGWLNGRAMPRQANLRALAKMLSIEPQQLQYGDDKRVRESRGEWRMNPHDQLAIETFLKLSASQRKLVRSLIEELSKYQAPAKPAKRGR
;
A
#
# COMPACT_ATOMS: atom_id res chain seq x y z
N MET A 1 -27.14 -4.82 12.66
CA MET A 1 -26.52 -4.29 11.43
C MET A 1 -25.09 -3.93 11.78
N LYS A 2 -24.08 -4.48 11.09
CA LYS A 2 -22.66 -4.09 11.31
C LYS A 2 -22.43 -2.74 10.66
N THR A 3 -21.87 -1.79 11.40
CA THR A 3 -21.52 -0.48 10.85
C THR A 3 -20.17 -0.54 10.12
N GLU A 4 -19.89 0.44 9.26
CA GLU A 4 -18.58 0.54 8.60
C GLU A 4 -17.44 0.69 9.63
N GLN A 5 -17.74 1.32 10.78
CA GLN A 5 -16.79 1.49 11.88
C GLN A 5 -16.45 0.15 12.53
N ASP A 6 -17.45 -0.72 12.74
CA ASP A 6 -17.25 -2.07 13.26
C ASP A 6 -16.39 -2.89 12.29
N ALA A 7 -16.72 -2.85 10.99
CA ALA A 7 -15.99 -3.58 9.96
C ALA A 7 -14.53 -3.12 9.84
N PHE A 8 -14.29 -1.81 9.89
CA PHE A 8 -12.95 -1.23 9.96
C PHE A 8 -12.19 -1.73 11.19
N SER A 9 -12.84 -1.74 12.36
CA SER A 9 -12.21 -2.15 13.61
C SER A 9 -11.76 -3.61 13.59
N GLU A 10 -12.56 -4.50 12.99
CA GLU A 10 -12.21 -5.90 12.79
C GLU A 10 -11.00 -6.05 11.86
N ARG A 11 -10.98 -5.30 10.74
CA ARG A 11 -9.84 -5.28 9.81
C ARG A 11 -8.57 -4.77 10.46
N LEU A 12 -8.65 -3.68 11.22
CA LEU A 12 -7.51 -3.09 11.92
C LEU A 12 -6.91 -4.07 12.94
N ARG A 13 -7.74 -4.71 13.77
CA ARG A 13 -7.28 -5.73 14.73
C ARG A 13 -6.67 -6.94 14.03
N ALA A 14 -7.28 -7.40 12.94
CA ALA A 14 -6.74 -8.52 12.16
C ALA A 14 -5.35 -8.18 11.58
N ALA A 15 -5.19 -6.98 11.01
CA ALA A 15 -3.92 -6.51 10.48
C ALA A 15 -2.85 -6.34 11.58
N LEU A 16 -3.22 -5.81 12.75
CA LEU A 16 -2.31 -5.71 13.90
C LEU A 16 -1.79 -7.08 14.35
N ARG A 17 -2.68 -8.08 14.44
CA ARG A 17 -2.29 -9.46 14.75
C ARG A 17 -1.37 -10.07 13.69
N GLN A 18 -1.67 -9.87 12.41
CA GLN A 18 -0.83 -10.36 11.30
C GLN A 18 0.56 -9.71 11.28
N ALA A 19 0.62 -8.42 11.60
CA ALA A 19 1.88 -7.67 11.69
C ALA A 19 2.66 -7.94 12.98
N GLY A 20 2.15 -8.78 13.90
CA GLY A 20 2.75 -9.00 15.22
C GLY A 20 2.85 -7.72 16.06
N THR A 21 2.01 -6.73 15.77
CA THR A 21 2.03 -5.43 16.42
C THR A 21 1.07 -5.42 17.60
N SER A 22 1.52 -4.87 18.72
CA SER A 22 0.73 -4.70 19.94
C SER A 22 -0.45 -3.74 19.72
N GLU A 23 -1.62 -4.07 20.29
CA GLU A 23 -2.82 -3.21 20.29
C GLU A 23 -2.74 -2.09 21.36
N SER A 24 -1.58 -1.89 21.99
CA SER A 24 -1.37 -0.88 23.04
C SER A 24 -1.60 0.54 22.50
N PRO A 25 -2.52 1.32 23.11
CA PRO A 25 -2.77 2.71 22.72
C PRO A 25 -1.53 3.60 22.73
N ALA A 26 -0.65 3.44 23.73
CA ALA A 26 0.56 4.24 23.84
C ALA A 26 1.56 3.95 22.71
N GLU A 27 1.71 2.68 22.34
CA GLU A 27 2.61 2.26 21.26
C GLU A 27 2.06 2.69 19.90
N LEU A 28 0.76 2.54 19.68
CA LEU A 28 0.11 2.94 18.43
C LEU A 28 0.23 4.45 18.18
N VAL A 29 0.04 5.29 19.21
CA VAL A 29 0.27 6.74 19.07
C VAL A 29 1.72 7.05 18.67
N LYS A 30 2.69 6.39 19.29
CA LYS A 30 4.11 6.57 18.97
C LYS A 30 4.43 6.13 17.53
N LEU A 31 3.87 5.01 17.09
CA LEU A 31 4.08 4.51 15.73
C LEU A 31 3.42 5.43 14.70
N LEU A 32 2.19 5.88 14.93
CA LEU A 32 1.50 6.82 14.04
C LEU A 32 2.36 8.06 13.75
N ALA A 33 2.96 8.66 14.78
CA ALA A 33 3.86 9.79 14.61
C ALA A 33 5.08 9.45 13.70
N ARG A 34 5.65 8.25 13.83
CA ARG A 34 6.78 7.80 12.99
C ARG A 34 6.38 7.54 11.54
N PHE A 35 5.13 7.19 11.27
CA PHE A 35 4.62 6.91 9.94
C PHE A 35 3.94 8.12 9.26
N GLY A 36 4.01 9.31 9.87
CA GLY A 36 3.47 10.56 9.31
C GLY A 36 1.99 10.79 9.60
N GLY A 37 1.46 10.19 10.67
CA GLY A 37 0.12 10.47 11.19
C GLY A 37 0.02 11.85 11.84
N GLU A 38 -1.21 12.35 11.94
CA GLU A 38 -1.53 13.53 12.74
C GLU A 38 -1.41 13.21 14.24
N PRO A 39 -1.09 14.23 15.08
CA PRO A 39 -1.13 14.07 16.53
C PRO A 39 -2.50 13.58 17.00
N VAL A 40 -2.52 12.47 17.73
CA VAL A 40 -3.74 11.90 18.32
C VAL A 40 -3.52 11.52 19.77
N SER A 41 -4.58 11.62 20.57
CA SER A 41 -4.57 11.19 21.96
C SER A 41 -4.65 9.66 22.05
N GLN A 42 -4.07 9.08 23.10
CA GLN A 42 -4.18 7.63 23.37
C GLN A 42 -5.64 7.20 23.53
N GLN A 43 -6.52 8.09 23.97
CA GLN A 43 -7.96 7.83 24.13
C GLN A 43 -8.69 7.64 22.79
N ALA A 44 -8.14 8.11 21.67
CA ALA A 44 -8.72 7.89 20.35
C ALA A 44 -8.56 6.43 19.88
N ILE A 45 -7.47 5.77 20.27
CA ILE A 45 -7.11 4.43 19.77
C ILE A 45 -8.15 3.35 20.15
N PRO A 46 -8.63 3.26 21.41
CA PRO A 46 -9.71 2.34 21.75
C PRO A 46 -10.99 2.61 20.95
N GLY A 47 -11.26 3.86 20.55
CA GLY A 47 -12.39 4.20 19.71
C GLY A 47 -12.30 3.52 18.33
N TRP A 48 -11.11 3.49 17.74
CA TRP A 48 -10.85 2.85 16.45
C TRP A 48 -10.85 1.33 16.54
N LEU A 49 -10.21 0.79 17.59
CA LEU A 49 -10.15 -0.66 17.81
C LEU A 49 -11.53 -1.24 18.13
N ASN A 50 -12.43 -0.49 18.77
CA ASN A 50 -13.77 -0.95 19.13
C ASN A 50 -14.88 -0.50 18.16
N GLY A 51 -14.53 0.10 17.02
CA GLY A 51 -15.52 0.51 16.01
C GLY A 51 -16.45 1.64 16.46
N ARG A 52 -16.05 2.47 17.42
CA ARG A 52 -16.82 3.64 17.88
C ARG A 52 -16.54 4.90 17.08
N ALA A 53 -15.41 4.93 16.37
CA ALA A 53 -14.97 6.08 15.58
C ALA A 53 -14.01 5.65 14.46
N MET A 54 -13.96 6.44 13.39
CA MET A 54 -12.97 6.30 12.33
C MET A 54 -11.77 7.24 12.55
N PRO A 55 -10.53 6.82 12.23
CA PRO A 55 -9.40 7.73 12.16
C PRO A 55 -9.57 8.72 11.01
N ARG A 56 -8.95 9.91 11.14
CA ARG A 56 -8.81 10.83 10.02
C ARG A 56 -7.94 10.24 8.91
N GLN A 57 -8.10 10.78 7.71
CA GLN A 57 -7.38 10.35 6.50
C GLN A 57 -5.85 10.25 6.69
N ALA A 58 -5.20 11.21 7.35
CA ALA A 58 -3.76 11.16 7.62
C ALA A 58 -3.37 9.97 8.52
N ASN A 59 -4.13 9.73 9.58
CA ASN A 59 -3.90 8.62 10.51
C ASN A 59 -4.24 7.27 9.89
N LEU A 60 -5.27 7.21 9.05
CA LEU A 60 -5.63 6.01 8.30
C LEU A 60 -4.48 5.61 7.36
N ARG A 61 -3.90 6.56 6.62
CA ARG A 61 -2.72 6.31 5.79
C ARG A 61 -1.50 5.89 6.61
N ALA A 62 -1.30 6.48 7.78
CA ALA A 62 -0.21 6.11 8.68
C ALA A 62 -0.37 4.67 9.22
N LEU A 63 -1.59 4.28 9.61
CA LEU A 63 -1.92 2.89 10.00
C LEU A 63 -1.66 1.92 8.85
N ALA A 64 -2.13 2.25 7.65
CA ALA A 64 -1.95 1.43 6.47
C ALA A 64 -0.46 1.23 6.12
N LYS A 65 0.33 2.31 6.16
CA LYS A 65 1.78 2.29 5.95
C LYS A 65 2.50 1.46 7.02
N MET A 66 2.12 1.60 8.29
CA MET A 66 2.66 0.81 9.40
C MET A 66 2.40 -0.69 9.22
N LEU A 67 1.21 -1.03 8.75
CA LEU A 67 0.73 -2.41 8.57
C LEU A 67 1.10 -3.00 7.20
N SER A 68 1.76 -2.23 6.34
CA SER A 68 2.11 -2.61 4.96
C SER A 68 0.91 -3.08 4.12
N ILE A 69 -0.24 -2.42 4.29
CA ILE A 69 -1.47 -2.66 3.53
C ILE A 69 -1.95 -1.36 2.86
N GLU A 70 -2.81 -1.46 1.85
CA GLU A 70 -3.37 -0.28 1.18
C GLU A 70 -4.40 0.44 2.09
N PRO A 71 -4.42 1.79 2.12
CA PRO A 71 -5.37 2.56 2.94
C PRO A 71 -6.83 2.19 2.66
N GLN A 72 -7.19 2.01 1.40
CA GLN A 72 -8.53 1.65 0.96
C GLN A 72 -8.90 0.24 1.43
N GLN A 73 -7.95 -0.70 1.38
CA GLN A 73 -8.15 -2.06 1.88
C GLN A 73 -8.37 -2.08 3.40
N LEU A 74 -7.64 -1.25 4.15
CA LEU A 74 -7.88 -1.09 5.58
C LEU A 74 -9.25 -0.43 5.84
N GLN A 75 -9.60 0.60 5.05
CA GLN A 75 -10.81 1.39 5.26
C GLN A 75 -12.09 0.64 4.92
N TYR A 76 -12.15 -0.04 3.77
CA TYR A 76 -13.38 -0.64 3.21
C TYR A 76 -13.28 -2.17 3.05
N GLY A 77 -12.10 -2.76 3.24
CA GLY A 77 -11.86 -4.16 2.93
C GLY A 77 -11.59 -4.39 1.44
N ASP A 78 -11.55 -5.66 1.05
CA ASP A 78 -11.29 -6.12 -0.32
C ASP A 78 -12.52 -5.94 -1.24
N ASP A 79 -13.23 -4.83 -1.08
CA ASP A 79 -14.33 -4.47 -1.94
C ASP A 79 -13.74 -4.18 -3.32
N LYS A 80 -13.85 -5.16 -4.22
CA LYS A 80 -13.24 -5.21 -5.56
C LYS A 80 -13.55 -3.99 -6.46
N ARG A 81 -14.36 -3.05 -5.98
CA ARG A 81 -14.81 -1.84 -6.67
C ARG A 81 -13.80 -0.68 -6.65
N VAL A 82 -12.72 -0.76 -5.85
CA VAL A 82 -11.63 0.24 -5.87
C VAL A 82 -10.26 -0.43 -6.13
N ARG A 83 -10.24 -1.38 -7.07
CA ARG A 83 -8.99 -1.88 -7.67
C ARG A 83 -8.47 -0.99 -8.81
N GLU A 84 -9.16 0.10 -9.12
CA GLU A 84 -8.69 1.07 -10.12
C GLU A 84 -8.06 2.28 -9.45
N SER A 85 -6.74 2.22 -9.23
CA SER A 85 -5.79 3.32 -9.48
C SER A 85 -4.42 3.09 -8.82
N ARG A 86 -3.87 1.89 -8.99
CA ARG A 86 -2.43 1.63 -9.18
C ARG A 86 -2.28 0.28 -9.85
N GLY A 87 -2.59 0.27 -11.15
CA GLY A 87 -2.27 -0.77 -12.12
C GLY A 87 -2.48 -2.20 -11.65
N GLU A 88 -3.55 -2.84 -12.13
CA GLU A 88 -3.37 -4.20 -12.60
C GLU A 88 -2.21 -4.17 -13.61
N TRP A 89 -0.98 -4.38 -13.13
CA TRP A 89 0.02 -5.03 -13.95
C TRP A 89 -0.60 -6.39 -14.23
N ARG A 90 -1.37 -6.50 -15.32
CA ARG A 90 -1.65 -7.80 -15.93
C ARG A 90 -0.32 -8.29 -16.46
N MET A 91 0.48 -8.77 -15.52
CA MET A 91 1.78 -9.32 -15.75
C MET A 91 1.53 -10.65 -16.44
N ASN A 92 1.99 -10.77 -17.68
CA ASN A 92 1.93 -12.07 -18.33
C ASN A 92 2.83 -13.04 -17.52
N PRO A 93 2.63 -14.36 -17.63
CA PRO A 93 3.42 -15.34 -16.86
C PRO A 93 4.94 -15.21 -17.07
N HIS A 94 5.38 -14.70 -18.23
CA HIS A 94 6.79 -14.48 -18.53
C HIS A 94 7.37 -13.30 -17.75
N ASP A 95 6.63 -12.19 -17.67
CA ASP A 95 7.02 -11.01 -16.89
C ASP A 95 7.08 -11.36 -15.40
N GLN A 96 6.14 -12.20 -14.92
CA GLN A 96 6.15 -12.69 -13.54
C GLN A 96 7.39 -13.53 -13.26
N LEU A 97 7.69 -14.51 -14.11
CA LEU A 97 8.88 -15.34 -13.99
C LEU A 97 10.16 -14.51 -14.07
N ALA A 98 10.21 -13.49 -14.93
CA ALA A 98 11.35 -12.60 -15.06
C ALA A 98 11.60 -11.82 -13.76
N ILE A 99 10.55 -11.32 -13.11
CA ILE A 99 10.67 -10.62 -11.82
C ILE A 99 11.11 -11.58 -10.71
N GLU A 100 10.50 -12.75 -10.60
CA GLU A 100 10.89 -13.76 -9.61
C GLU A 100 12.37 -14.17 -9.78
N THR A 101 12.81 -14.33 -11.02
CA THR A 101 14.21 -14.62 -11.35
C THR A 101 15.11 -13.45 -10.98
N PHE A 102 14.73 -12.23 -11.36
CA PHE A 102 15.47 -11.01 -11.03
C PHE A 102 15.67 -10.84 -9.52
N LEU A 103 14.66 -11.15 -8.71
CA LEU A 103 14.75 -11.04 -7.26
C LEU A 103 15.73 -12.04 -6.63
N LYS A 104 15.93 -13.21 -7.27
CA LYS A 104 16.91 -14.25 -6.85
C LYS A 104 18.36 -13.93 -7.23
N LEU A 105 18.60 -12.93 -8.10
CA LEU A 105 19.93 -12.54 -8.53
C LEU A 105 20.75 -11.87 -7.42
N SER A 106 22.07 -11.99 -7.51
CA SER A 106 23.01 -11.26 -6.63
C SER A 106 22.93 -9.75 -6.84
N ALA A 107 23.48 -8.97 -5.91
CA ALA A 107 23.45 -7.50 -6.01
C ALA A 107 24.14 -6.97 -7.27
N SER A 108 25.27 -7.58 -7.69
CA SER A 108 25.99 -7.19 -8.91
C SER A 108 25.18 -7.52 -10.18
N GLN A 109 24.54 -8.68 -10.21
CA GLN A 109 23.68 -9.11 -11.32
C GLN A 109 22.43 -8.24 -11.44
N ARG A 110 21.77 -7.90 -10.32
CA ARG A 110 20.63 -6.96 -10.34
C ARG A 110 21.02 -5.58 -10.83
N LYS A 111 22.22 -5.10 -10.49
CA LYS A 111 22.74 -3.82 -11.00
C LYS A 111 22.88 -3.85 -12.52
N LEU A 112 23.48 -4.91 -13.06
CA LEU A 112 23.63 -5.09 -14.50
C LEU A 112 22.28 -5.10 -15.23
N VAL A 113 21.31 -5.86 -14.73
CA VAL A 113 19.97 -5.95 -15.33
C VAL A 113 19.24 -4.61 -15.27
N ARG A 114 19.33 -3.86 -14.16
CA ARG A 114 18.74 -2.51 -14.07
C ARG A 114 19.36 -1.56 -15.09
N SER A 115 20.68 -1.54 -15.22
CA SER A 115 21.36 -0.70 -16.21
C SER A 115 20.96 -1.05 -17.64
N LEU A 116 20.77 -2.34 -17.96
CA LEU A 116 20.27 -2.75 -19.26
C LEU A 116 18.84 -2.26 -19.53
N ILE A 117 17.93 -2.40 -18.55
CA ILE A 117 16.55 -1.90 -18.66
C ILE A 117 16.54 -0.38 -18.85
N GLU A 118 17.36 0.34 -18.09
CA GLU A 118 17.52 1.79 -18.21
C GLU A 118 18.00 2.20 -19.61
N GLU A 119 19.03 1.53 -20.14
CA GLU A 119 19.52 1.80 -21.50
C GLU A 119 18.43 1.54 -22.55
N LEU A 120 17.75 0.40 -22.49
CA LEU A 120 16.68 0.07 -23.44
C LEU A 120 15.52 1.07 -23.35
N SER A 121 15.19 1.58 -22.16
CA SER A 121 14.11 2.55 -21.98
C SER A 121 14.39 3.89 -22.68
N LYS A 122 15.65 4.30 -22.78
CA LYS A 122 16.06 5.54 -23.46
C LYS A 122 15.80 5.49 -24.97
N TYR A 123 15.81 4.30 -25.57
CA TYR A 123 15.54 4.11 -27.00
C TYR A 123 14.04 4.02 -27.34
N GLN A 124 13.14 4.04 -26.35
CA GLN A 124 11.71 3.75 -26.54
C GLN A 124 10.80 5.00 -26.74
N ALA A 125 11.31 6.24 -26.79
CA ALA A 125 10.51 7.42 -27.20
C ALA A 125 11.33 8.52 -27.91
N PRO A 126 10.79 9.20 -28.96
CA PRO A 126 9.37 9.33 -29.30
C PRO A 126 8.95 8.73 -30.66
N ALA A 127 7.77 8.11 -30.70
CA ALA A 127 7.03 7.86 -31.93
C ALA A 127 6.46 9.18 -32.49
N LYS A 128 6.67 9.39 -33.80
CA LYS A 128 6.28 10.58 -34.60
C LYS A 128 4.83 11.05 -34.37
N PRO A 129 4.57 12.37 -34.24
CA PRO A 129 3.22 12.89 -34.47
C PRO A 129 2.84 12.72 -35.95
N ALA A 130 1.70 12.07 -36.18
CA ALA A 130 1.13 11.83 -37.50
C ALA A 130 0.80 13.16 -38.21
N LYS A 131 1.19 13.26 -39.48
CA LYS A 131 0.76 14.32 -40.40
C LYS A 131 -0.78 14.30 -40.49
N ARG A 132 -1.46 15.34 -40.04
CA ARG A 132 -2.78 15.70 -40.58
C ARG A 132 -2.56 16.54 -41.83
N GLY A 133 -2.69 15.88 -42.97
CA GLY A 133 -2.77 16.52 -44.27
C GLY A 133 -4.22 16.80 -44.65
N ARG A 134 -4.38 17.96 -45.27
CA ARG A 134 -5.46 18.47 -46.13
C ARG A 134 -6.74 18.96 -45.48
#